data_AF-A0A950KYE1-F1
#
_entry.id   AF-A0A950KYE1-F1
#
_cell.length_a   1.000
_cell.length_b   1.000
_cell.length_c   1.000
_cell.angle_alpha   90.00
_cell.angle_beta   90.00
_cell.angle_gamma   90.00
#
_symmetry.space_group_name_H-M   'P 1'
#
loop_
_entity.id
_entity.type
_entity.pdbx_description
1 polymer ?
#
loop_
_entity_poly.entity_id
_entity_poly.type
_entity_poly.pdbx_seq_one_letter_code
_entity_poly.pdbx_strand_id
1 'polypeptide(L)'
;MDIALTVNGREVRSSVEPQEFLLDFLRDRLGLTGAKRSCDVQVCGTCTVLVDGGPVSACTHLAADAQGREVLTIEGFAQSEEFERFEDAFLRHA
;
A
#
# COMPACT_ATOMS: atom_id res chain seq x y z
N MET A 1 -17.62 8.27 -2.56
CA MET A 1 -17.75 8.13 -1.09
C MET A 1 -16.52 8.75 -0.49
N ASP A 2 -16.68 9.59 0.54
CA ASP A 2 -15.53 10.25 1.16
C ASP A 2 -14.88 9.34 2.20
N ILE A 3 -13.57 9.15 2.07
CA ILE A 3 -12.73 8.44 3.03
C ILE A 3 -11.63 9.34 3.59
N ALA A 4 -11.19 9.02 4.80
CA ALA A 4 -10.04 9.57 5.51
C ALA A 4 -9.25 8.39 6.07
N LEU A 5 -7.95 8.34 5.75
CA LEU A 5 -7.04 7.27 6.16
C LEU A 5 -5.64 7.84 6.36
N THR A 6 -4.76 7.07 7.00
CA THR A 6 -3.35 7.44 7.13
C THR A 6 -2.54 6.61 6.14
N VAL A 7 -1.76 7.25 5.26
CA VAL A 7 -0.86 6.57 4.33
C VAL A 7 0.57 6.99 4.63
N ASN A 8 1.44 6.05 4.98
CA ASN A 8 2.85 6.31 5.33
C ASN A 8 2.99 7.43 6.37
N GLY A 9 2.16 7.40 7.42
CA GLY A 9 2.15 8.39 8.50
C GLY A 9 1.52 9.75 8.15
N ARG A 10 0.95 9.92 6.94
CA ARG A 10 0.29 11.17 6.52
C ARG A 10 -1.22 10.97 6.39
N GLU A 11 -2.00 11.88 6.97
CA GLU A 11 -3.45 11.90 6.75
C GLU A 11 -3.77 12.22 5.29
N VAL A 12 -4.64 11.39 4.70
CA VAL A 12 -5.17 11.54 3.34
C VAL A 12 -6.69 11.56 3.42
N ARG A 13 -7.32 12.52 2.74
CA ARG A 13 -8.77 12.58 2.56
C ARG A 13 -9.10 12.60 1.08
N SER A 14 -10.05 11.78 0.64
CA SER A 14 -10.39 11.63 -0.77
C SER A 14 -11.80 11.10 -0.97
N SER A 15 -12.48 11.53 -2.04
CA SER A 15 -13.66 10.84 -2.55
C SER A 15 -13.24 9.70 -3.47
N VAL A 16 -13.67 8.48 -3.19
CA VAL A 16 -13.38 7.25 -3.96
C VAL A 16 -14.66 6.62 -4.53
N GLU A 17 -14.52 5.87 -5.62
CA GLU A 17 -15.60 5.02 -6.12
C GLU A 17 -15.76 3.77 -5.23
N PRO A 18 -16.98 3.23 -5.03
CA PRO A 18 -17.18 2.07 -4.17
C PRO A 18 -16.35 0.83 -4.54
N GLN A 19 -16.10 0.65 -5.84
CA GLN A 19 -15.33 -0.46 -6.41
C GLN A 19 -13.84 -0.11 -6.66
N GLU A 20 -13.37 1.07 -6.25
CA GLU A 20 -11.97 1.46 -6.43
C GLU A 20 -11.09 0.58 -5.53
N PHE A 21 -10.14 -0.15 -6.14
CA PHE A 21 -9.18 -0.95 -5.37
C PHE A 21 -8.14 -0.05 -4.69
N LEU A 22 -7.66 -0.49 -3.52
CA LEU A 22 -6.61 0.21 -2.78
C LEU A 22 -5.34 0.35 -3.61
N LEU A 23 -5.02 -0.65 -4.45
CA LEU A 23 -3.88 -0.56 -5.36
C LEU A 23 -3.98 0.61 -6.34
N ASP A 24 -5.17 0.82 -6.93
CA ASP A 24 -5.42 1.91 -7.87
C ASP A 24 -5.39 3.27 -7.18
N PHE A 25 -6.03 3.35 -6.01
CA PHE A 25 -5.99 4.55 -5.19
C PHE A 25 -4.55 4.97 -4.84
N LEU A 26 -3.73 4.04 -4.37
CA LEU A 26 -2.33 4.32 -4.02
C LEU A 26 -1.50 4.74 -5.24
N ARG A 27 -1.59 3.97 -6.34
CA ARG A 27 -0.72 4.17 -7.50
C ARG A 27 -1.13 5.37 -8.34
N ASP A 28 -2.42 5.44 -8.71
CA ASP A 28 -2.88 6.34 -9.76
C ASP A 28 -3.32 7.68 -9.18
N ARG A 29 -3.73 7.71 -7.91
CA ARG A 29 -4.15 8.96 -7.24
C ARG A 29 -3.10 9.54 -6.32
N LEU A 30 -2.41 8.71 -5.54
CA LEU A 30 -1.35 9.17 -4.63
C LEU A 30 0.05 9.11 -5.24
N GLY A 31 0.22 8.49 -6.42
CA GLY A 31 1.52 8.36 -7.08
C GLY A 31 2.47 7.36 -6.39
N LEU A 32 1.97 6.56 -5.45
CA LEU A 32 2.74 5.55 -4.71
C LEU A 32 2.80 4.26 -5.53
N THR A 33 3.78 4.18 -6.42
CA THR A 33 3.90 3.13 -7.44
C THR A 33 4.73 1.92 -7.02
N GLY A 34 5.18 1.86 -5.78
CA GLY A 34 6.00 0.80 -5.20
C GLY A 34 5.30 -0.55 -5.16
N ALA A 35 4.04 -0.59 -4.68
CA ALA A 35 3.17 -1.76 -4.83
C ALA A 35 2.85 -2.00 -6.31
N LYS A 36 3.06 -3.23 -6.79
CA LYS A 36 2.99 -3.55 -8.22
C LYS A 36 1.70 -4.29 -8.58
N ARG A 37 1.23 -4.06 -9.80
CA ARG A 37 0.13 -4.80 -10.42
C ARG A 37 0.70 -5.98 -11.21
N SER A 38 0.11 -7.16 -11.05
CA SER A 38 0.52 -8.35 -11.81
C SER A 38 -0.64 -9.31 -12.06
N CYS A 39 -1.10 -10.06 -11.05
CA CYS A 39 -2.12 -11.09 -11.26
C CYS A 39 -3.58 -10.62 -11.07
N ASP A 40 -3.80 -9.55 -10.30
CA ASP A 40 -5.13 -9.03 -9.90
C ASP A 40 -6.09 -10.01 -9.20
N VAL A 41 -5.59 -11.19 -8.81
CA VAL A 41 -6.37 -12.24 -8.16
C VAL A 41 -5.72 -12.76 -6.86
N GLN A 42 -4.95 -11.91 -6.16
CA GLN A 42 -4.40 -12.21 -4.81
C GLN A 42 -3.42 -13.40 -4.71
N VAL A 43 -2.83 -13.87 -5.82
CA VAL A 43 -1.91 -15.03 -5.79
C VAL A 43 -0.42 -14.68 -5.76
N CYS A 44 -0.01 -13.56 -6.37
CA CYS A 44 1.41 -13.28 -6.59
C CYS A 44 2.11 -12.47 -5.48
N GLY A 45 1.35 -11.77 -4.63
CA GLY A 45 1.91 -10.92 -3.56
C GLY A 45 2.62 -9.63 -4.01
N THR A 46 2.70 -9.32 -5.31
CA THR A 46 3.41 -8.12 -5.80
C THR A 46 2.74 -6.79 -5.43
N CYS A 47 1.45 -6.83 -5.09
CA CYS A 47 0.65 -5.68 -4.66
C CYS A 47 0.54 -5.57 -3.12
N THR A 48 1.35 -6.32 -2.37
CA THR A 48 1.24 -6.35 -0.91
C THR A 48 1.54 -4.98 -0.31
N VAL A 49 0.64 -4.51 0.54
CA VAL A 49 0.82 -3.37 1.45
C VAL A 49 0.42 -3.82 2.85
N LEU A 50 0.78 -3.07 3.88
CA LEU A 50 0.30 -3.33 5.23
C LEU A 50 -0.88 -2.42 5.54
N VAL A 51 -1.97 -2.99 6.07
CA VAL A 51 -3.10 -2.24 6.63
C VAL A 51 -3.19 -2.59 8.11
N ASP A 52 -3.03 -1.59 8.98
CA ASP A 52 -2.88 -1.73 10.43
C ASP A 52 -1.81 -2.79 10.81
N GLY A 53 -0.70 -2.78 10.08
CA GLY A 53 0.41 -3.74 10.25
C GLY A 53 0.20 -5.13 9.64
N GLY A 54 -1.02 -5.46 9.20
CA GLY A 54 -1.33 -6.76 8.56
C GLY A 54 -1.13 -6.72 7.03
N PRO A 55 -0.50 -7.74 6.41
CA PRO A 55 -0.33 -7.76 4.96
C PRO A 55 -1.64 -8.03 4.24
N VAL A 56 -1.95 -7.21 3.23
CA VAL A 56 -3.13 -7.38 2.36
C VAL A 56 -2.73 -7.29 0.90
N SER A 57 -3.48 -7.98 0.03
CA SER A 57 -3.37 -7.79 -1.42
C SER A 57 -4.16 -6.56 -1.85
N ALA A 58 -3.46 -5.45 -2.13
CA ALA A 58 -4.12 -4.20 -2.49
C ALA A 58 -4.95 -4.29 -3.78
N CYS A 59 -4.67 -5.26 -4.66
CA CYS A 59 -5.43 -5.47 -5.90
C CYS A 59 -6.85 -6.04 -5.69
N THR A 60 -7.16 -6.56 -4.50
CA THR A 60 -8.49 -7.09 -4.14
C THR A 60 -9.09 -6.42 -2.91
N HIS A 61 -8.33 -5.56 -2.22
CA HIS A 61 -8.82 -4.74 -1.12
C HIS A 61 -9.41 -3.43 -1.66
N LEU A 62 -10.60 -3.02 -1.22
CA LEU A 62 -11.19 -1.76 -1.68
C LEU A 62 -10.58 -0.56 -0.95
N ALA A 63 -10.44 0.58 -1.62
CA ALA A 63 -10.02 1.82 -0.98
C ALA A 63 -11.02 2.26 0.11
N ALA A 64 -12.31 1.96 -0.10
CA ALA A 64 -13.37 2.16 0.89
C ALA A 64 -13.14 1.39 2.20
N ASP A 65 -12.59 0.17 2.12
CA ASP A 65 -12.33 -0.68 3.29
C ASP A 65 -11.12 -0.19 4.12
N ALA A 66 -10.32 0.73 3.56
CA ALA A 66 -9.21 1.39 4.24
C ALA A 66 -9.64 2.63 5.05
N GLN A 67 -10.94 2.96 5.08
CA GLN A 67 -11.49 4.07 5.84
C GLN A 67 -11.08 4.01 7.33
N GLY A 68 -10.42 5.06 7.80
CA GLY A 68 -9.95 5.20 9.18
C GLY A 68 -8.74 4.33 9.57
N ARG A 69 -8.10 3.68 8.59
CA ARG A 69 -7.01 2.72 8.83
C ARG A 69 -5.65 3.29 8.47
N GLU A 70 -4.60 2.65 8.94
CA GLU A 70 -3.22 2.97 8.57
C GLU A 70 -2.73 2.07 7.45
N VAL A 71 -2.26 2.65 6.35
CA VAL A 71 -1.68 1.96 5.21
C VAL A 71 -0.19 2.28 5.12
N LEU A 72 0.66 1.26 5.19
CA LEU A 72 2.10 1.36 4.95
C LEU A 72 2.46 0.71 3.61
N THR A 73 3.09 1.48 2.73
CA THR A 73 3.65 1.02 1.46
C THR A 73 5.17 0.90 1.55
N ILE A 74 5.80 0.35 0.51
CA ILE A 74 7.27 0.26 0.45
C ILE A 74 7.93 1.63 0.47
N GLU A 75 7.33 2.67 -0.10
CA GLU A 75 7.83 4.04 -0.07
C GLU A 75 7.87 4.60 1.35
N GLY A 76 6.87 4.26 2.18
CA GLY A 76 6.88 4.61 3.60
C GLY A 76 7.91 3.80 4.38
N PHE A 77 7.95 2.49 4.14
CA PHE A 77 8.93 1.62 4.80
C PHE A 77 10.37 2.02 4.47
N ALA A 78 10.63 2.46 3.24
CA ALA A 78 11.94 2.95 2.80
C ALA A 78 12.45 4.19 3.55
N GLN A 79 11.62 4.84 4.36
CA GLN A 79 12.01 5.95 5.23
C GLN A 79 12.33 5.52 6.67
N SER A 80 12.18 4.23 7.00
CA SER A 80 12.47 3.69 8.33
C SER A 80 13.95 3.31 8.51
N GLU A 81 14.45 3.35 9.74
CA GLU A 81 15.81 2.89 10.07
C GLU A 81 15.97 1.37 9.80
N GLU A 82 14.88 0.62 9.94
CA GLU A 82 14.84 -0.81 9.66
C GLU A 82 15.10 -1.13 8.18
N PHE A 83 14.77 -0.22 7.27
CA PHE A 83 14.90 -0.44 5.84
C PHE A 83 16.35 -0.60 5.40
N GLU A 84 17.30 0.16 5.96
CA GLU A 84 18.72 0.06 5.57
C GLU A 84 19.25 -1.36 5.78
N ARG A 85 18.90 -1.98 6.91
CA ARG A 85 19.28 -3.38 7.20
C ARG A 85 18.57 -4.37 6.28
N PHE A 86 17.30 -4.12 5.99
CA PHE A 86 16.51 -4.94 5.08
C PHE A 86 17.09 -4.91 3.66
N GLU A 87 17.39 -3.72 3.14
CA GLU A 87 17.94 -3.53 1.79
C GLU A 87 19.33 -4.17 1.67
N ASP A 88 20.23 -3.93 2.62
CA ASP A 88 21.57 -4.55 2.64
C ASP A 88 21.50 -6.09 2.70
N ALA A 89 20.54 -6.65 3.44
CA ALA A 89 20.33 -8.10 3.45
C ALA A 89 19.85 -8.62 2.07
N PHE A 90 18.90 -7.94 1.43
CA PHE A 90 18.40 -8.34 0.11
C PHE A 90 19.48 -8.21 -0.98
N LEU A 91 20.24 -7.11 -1.01
CA LEU A 91 21.27 -6.86 -2.03
C LEU A 91 22.45 -7.83 -1.92
N ARG A 92 22.83 -8.26 -0.71
CA ARG A 92 23.91 -9.24 -0.52
C ARG A 92 23.55 -10.66 -0.99
N HIS A 93 22.27 -10.94 -1.22
CA HIS A 93 21.77 -12.26 -1.58
C HIS A 93 20.93 -12.29 -2.87
N ALA A 94 20.97 -11.21 -3.66
CA ALA A 94 20.37 -11.13 -4.99
C ALA A 94 21.21 -11.87 -6.04
#